data_AF-A0A814UEQ9-F1
#
_entry.id   AF-A0A814UEQ9-F1
#
_cell.length_a   1.000
_cell.length_b   1.000
_cell.length_c   1.000
_cell.angle_alpha   90.00
_cell.angle_beta   90.00
_cell.angle_gamma   90.00
#
_symmetry.space_group_name_H-M   'P 1'
#
loop_
_entity.id
_entity.type
_entity.pdbx_description
1 polymer ?
#
loop_
_entity_poly.entity_id
_entity_poly.type
_entity_poly.pdbx_seq_one_letter_code
_entity_poly.pdbx_strand_id
1 'polypeptide(L)'
;INQYTALLGIGCSADLRFFLCSIYLPLCIPSYTETIPPCREVCERVKKPCEPFIHYMNKPWPEQLDCEQFPWNRNNAICMDPRKSDQTNNGFSNPPLSLSSIVVVDKSSSIQKNQPASLPDIFNEKTFSSERQHQHKCCTCNETIGYRLLDKSDPYYDTQNSIIPHCSSPCRSAYFQDEKSQLIIQLWLTFWAGICCISCIFVLVTFCMDMTRFRYPQRPIVFLALCYFFVSCGYIIRLILGHENVACRLSSPYHAASSLPLRLLIPTTPTYLQLIQVSGPSNCTLVFVLIYYFSMSSCIWWIILTLTWFLAACFKWGEEAVAHYSVYYHLIAWMIPCIQTIAILMLKGIDGDPVAGICHVGVTDSQYLKIFVLMPLILYLSIGTMFLLTGLISLIRIRNVMKIQDKTKIYKLEKLMCRIGIFSVLYILPAIIVIACYFYELKNRLSWEETLLCSSADCNGGDSSSFSQTFWSRPSFSIYMAKYFFILVVGTTTGLWINLNGKTMHTWKHFFCRCYSHHSNQMSYYHKHTKINGSKYSLPSSKQVPLAHV
;
A
#
# COMPACT_ATOMS: atom_id res chain seq x y z
N ILE A 1 21.08 -3.06 -33.81
CA ILE A 1 19.87 -2.64 -33.05
C ILE A 1 20.15 -1.56 -31.98
N ASN A 2 21.22 -1.65 -31.19
CA ASN A 2 21.55 -0.68 -30.11
C ASN A 2 21.79 0.79 -30.57
N GLN A 3 21.90 1.03 -31.88
CA GLN A 3 21.99 2.38 -32.45
C GLN A 3 20.61 3.04 -32.62
N TYR A 4 19.54 2.25 -32.65
CA TYR A 4 18.15 2.71 -32.88
C TYR A 4 17.30 2.65 -31.61
N THR A 5 17.88 2.35 -30.45
CA THR A 5 17.19 2.32 -29.14
C THR A 5 16.60 3.68 -28.78
N ALA A 6 17.26 4.78 -29.15
CA ALA A 6 16.71 6.13 -28.99
C ALA A 6 15.45 6.33 -29.85
N LEU A 7 15.46 5.87 -31.11
CA LEU A 7 14.31 5.94 -32.00
C LEU A 7 13.14 5.03 -31.55
N LEU A 8 13.46 3.84 -31.03
CA LEU A 8 12.48 2.93 -30.45
C LEU A 8 11.82 3.50 -29.18
N GLY A 9 12.56 4.30 -28.39
CA GLY A 9 12.02 5.01 -27.24
C GLY A 9 11.17 6.23 -27.61
N ILE A 10 11.44 6.86 -28.75
CA ILE A 10 10.65 8.00 -29.28
C ILE A 10 9.34 7.51 -29.91
N GLY A 11 9.33 6.33 -30.54
CA GLY A 11 8.10 5.76 -31.11
C GLY A 11 7.57 6.49 -32.33
N CYS A 12 8.44 7.04 -33.19
CA CYS A 12 8.07 7.85 -34.36
C CYS A 12 7.13 7.15 -35.36
N SER A 13 7.09 5.81 -35.41
CA SER A 13 6.12 5.06 -36.22
C SER A 13 5.69 3.79 -35.50
N ALA A 14 4.40 3.46 -35.59
CA ALA A 14 3.85 2.20 -35.07
C ALA A 14 4.49 0.97 -35.74
N ASP A 15 4.94 1.13 -37.00
CA ASP A 15 5.55 0.06 -37.79
C ASP A 15 7.08 -0.02 -37.59
N LEU A 16 7.70 0.90 -36.81
CA LEU A 16 9.17 1.00 -36.64
C LEU A 16 9.79 -0.26 -36.02
N ARG A 17 9.17 -0.78 -34.94
CA ARG A 17 9.67 -1.97 -34.25
C ARG A 17 9.60 -3.19 -35.15
N PHE A 18 8.49 -3.34 -35.88
CA PHE A 18 8.32 -4.40 -36.86
C PHE A 18 9.37 -4.30 -37.97
N PHE A 19 9.56 -3.11 -38.54
CA PHE A 19 10.51 -2.86 -39.61
C PHE A 19 11.95 -3.17 -39.20
N LEU A 20 12.42 -2.67 -38.05
CA LEU A 20 13.77 -2.96 -37.55
C LEU A 20 13.96 -4.44 -37.21
N CYS A 21 12.95 -5.10 -36.63
CA CYS A 21 13.01 -6.54 -36.38
C CYS A 21 13.03 -7.34 -37.69
N SER A 22 12.28 -6.96 -38.72
CA SER A 22 12.27 -7.67 -40.00
C SER A 22 13.60 -7.60 -40.76
N ILE A 23 14.41 -6.56 -40.52
CA ILE A 23 15.72 -6.36 -41.15
C ILE A 23 16.84 -7.03 -40.34
N TYR A 24 16.84 -6.86 -39.02
CA TYR A 24 17.91 -7.37 -38.16
C TYR A 24 17.69 -8.80 -37.66
N LEU A 25 16.44 -9.27 -37.69
CA LEU A 25 16.00 -10.60 -37.25
C LEU A 25 14.99 -11.19 -38.27
N PRO A 26 15.43 -11.45 -39.52
CA PRO A 26 14.53 -11.93 -40.58
C PRO A 26 14.00 -13.34 -40.28
N LEU A 27 12.81 -13.65 -40.79
CA LEU A 27 12.21 -14.98 -40.71
C LEU A 27 12.91 -15.93 -41.68
N CYS A 28 13.31 -17.11 -41.19
CA CYS A 28 13.87 -18.20 -41.99
C CYS A 28 12.87 -19.35 -42.08
N ILE A 29 12.46 -19.71 -43.30
CA ILE A 29 11.56 -20.85 -43.56
C ILE A 29 12.40 -21.98 -44.17
N PRO A 30 12.32 -23.24 -43.69
CA PRO A 30 13.17 -24.34 -44.17
C PRO A 30 13.05 -24.64 -45.68
N SER A 31 11.94 -24.23 -46.31
CA SER A 31 11.64 -24.45 -47.73
C SER A 31 12.00 -23.26 -48.64
N TYR A 32 12.58 -22.19 -48.09
CA TYR A 32 12.95 -20.98 -48.83
C TYR A 32 14.36 -20.54 -48.46
N THR A 33 15.27 -20.52 -49.44
CA THR A 33 16.72 -20.30 -49.23
C THR A 33 17.11 -18.83 -49.06
N GLU A 34 16.19 -17.90 -49.27
CA GLU A 34 16.43 -16.45 -49.12
C GLU A 34 15.68 -15.87 -47.91
N THR A 35 16.24 -14.84 -47.28
CA THR A 35 15.57 -14.13 -46.17
C THR A 35 14.46 -13.26 -46.72
N ILE A 36 13.25 -13.37 -46.16
CA ILE A 36 12.11 -12.53 -46.57
C ILE A 36 12.32 -11.11 -46.02
N PRO A 37 12.28 -10.05 -46.84
CA PRO A 37 12.43 -8.67 -46.38
C PRO A 37 11.07 -8.01 -46.03
N PRO A 38 11.06 -6.85 -45.35
CA PRO A 38 9.85 -6.02 -45.25
C PRO A 38 9.41 -5.51 -46.61
N CYS A 39 8.11 -5.30 -46.80
CA CYS A 39 7.60 -4.65 -48.00
C CYS A 39 7.99 -3.16 -48.03
N ARG A 40 8.21 -2.61 -49.23
CA ARG A 40 8.58 -1.20 -49.41
C ARG A 40 7.57 -0.23 -48.80
N GLU A 41 6.29 -0.57 -48.83
CA GLU A 41 5.21 0.20 -48.21
C GLU A 41 5.38 0.32 -46.68
N VAL A 42 5.98 -0.69 -46.04
CA VAL A 42 6.30 -0.64 -44.60
C VAL A 42 7.47 0.31 -44.36
N CYS A 43 8.50 0.24 -45.20
CA CYS A 43 9.66 1.13 -45.12
C CYS A 43 9.24 2.61 -45.24
N GLU A 44 8.43 2.96 -46.25
CA GLU A 44 8.00 4.34 -46.47
C GLU A 44 7.13 4.88 -45.31
N ARG A 45 6.30 4.03 -44.70
CA ARG A 45 5.51 4.37 -43.50
C ARG A 45 6.37 4.63 -42.26
N VAL A 46 7.56 4.03 -42.19
CA VAL A 46 8.52 4.26 -41.11
C VAL A 46 9.43 5.44 -41.42
N LYS A 47 9.93 5.55 -42.65
CA LYS A 47 10.83 6.62 -43.09
C LYS A 47 10.19 7.99 -42.92
N LYS A 48 8.97 8.19 -43.42
CA LYS A 48 8.28 9.49 -43.39
C LYS A 48 8.23 10.16 -42.01
N PRO A 49 7.85 9.48 -40.91
CA PRO A 49 7.86 10.10 -39.58
C PRO A 49 9.19 9.97 -38.82
N CYS A 50 10.08 9.03 -39.16
CA CYS A 50 11.31 8.78 -38.40
C CYS A 50 12.57 9.46 -38.96
N GLU A 51 12.59 9.77 -40.26
CA GLU A 51 13.70 10.45 -40.94
C GLU A 51 14.03 11.84 -40.33
N PRO A 52 13.04 12.70 -39.97
CA PRO A 52 13.33 13.98 -39.32
C PRO A 52 14.09 13.84 -37.99
N PHE A 53 13.83 12.79 -37.22
CA PHE A 53 14.52 12.53 -35.96
C PHE A 53 15.96 12.05 -36.16
N ILE A 54 16.22 11.29 -37.24
CA ILE A 54 17.58 10.88 -37.61
C ILE A 54 18.40 12.09 -38.07
N HIS A 55 17.79 12.98 -38.85
CA HIS A 55 18.40 14.26 -39.23
C HIS A 55 18.66 15.17 -38.03
N TYR A 56 17.75 15.22 -37.05
CA TYR A 56 17.96 15.98 -35.81
C TYR A 56 19.19 15.49 -35.01
N MET A 57 19.55 14.22 -35.13
CA MET A 57 20.77 13.66 -34.54
C MET A 57 22.02 13.82 -35.42
N ASN A 58 21.99 14.70 -36.43
CA ASN A 58 23.05 14.92 -37.41
C ASN A 58 23.50 13.63 -38.13
N LYS A 59 22.55 12.74 -38.45
CA LYS A 59 22.81 11.54 -39.26
C LYS A 59 21.89 11.53 -40.49
N PRO A 60 22.36 11.09 -41.66
CA PRO A 60 21.48 10.82 -42.81
C PRO A 60 20.72 9.51 -42.60
N TRP A 61 19.62 9.33 -43.35
CA TRP A 61 18.93 8.04 -43.42
C TRP A 61 19.93 6.94 -43.86
N PRO A 62 20.10 5.84 -43.09
CA PRO A 62 21.09 4.82 -43.39
C PRO A 62 20.80 4.08 -44.70
N GLU A 63 21.84 3.76 -45.48
CA GLU A 63 21.69 3.01 -46.74
C GLU A 63 21.05 1.64 -46.54
N GLN A 64 21.26 0.98 -45.40
CA GLN A 64 20.66 -0.34 -45.11
C GLN A 64 19.15 -0.28 -44.83
N LEU A 65 18.60 0.91 -44.64
CA LEU A 65 17.17 1.15 -44.43
C LEU A 65 16.54 1.84 -45.64
N ASP A 66 17.26 2.01 -46.74
CA ASP A 66 16.75 2.74 -47.90
C ASP A 66 15.61 1.98 -48.58
N CYS A 67 14.49 2.68 -48.79
CA CYS A 67 13.25 2.05 -49.20
C CYS A 67 13.29 1.54 -50.65
N GLU A 68 14.21 2.04 -51.48
CA GLU A 68 14.44 1.56 -52.85
C GLU A 68 14.90 0.09 -52.93
N GLN A 69 15.51 -0.43 -51.85
CA GLN A 69 16.04 -1.80 -51.82
C GLN A 69 14.96 -2.86 -51.53
N PHE A 70 13.78 -2.44 -51.10
CA PHE A 70 12.71 -3.36 -50.72
C PHE A 70 11.70 -3.57 -51.87
N PRO A 71 11.19 -4.78 -52.06
CA PRO A 71 10.20 -5.05 -53.09
C PRO A 71 8.83 -4.47 -52.72
N TRP A 72 8.08 -4.07 -53.74
CA TRP A 72 6.65 -3.82 -53.63
C TRP A 72 5.90 -5.15 -53.53
N ASN A 73 4.85 -5.18 -52.71
CA ASN A 73 4.00 -6.36 -52.56
C ASN A 73 3.28 -6.77 -53.86
N ARG A 74 3.24 -5.90 -54.87
CA ARG A 74 2.56 -6.12 -56.16
C ARG A 74 3.39 -6.88 -57.21
N ASN A 75 4.70 -7.07 -57.00
CA ASN A 75 5.63 -7.51 -58.05
C ASN A 75 6.00 -9.01 -57.99
N ASN A 76 5.08 -9.89 -57.56
CA ASN A 76 5.34 -11.34 -57.34
C ASN A 76 6.50 -11.67 -56.35
N ALA A 77 7.01 -10.68 -55.62
CA ALA A 77 8.03 -10.87 -54.59
C ALA A 77 7.39 -11.00 -53.21
N ILE A 78 7.83 -12.00 -52.43
CA ILE A 78 7.33 -12.25 -51.07
C ILE A 78 7.99 -11.25 -50.12
N CYS A 79 7.17 -10.46 -49.42
CA CYS A 79 7.62 -9.48 -48.45
C CYS A 79 6.66 -9.37 -47.26
N MET A 80 7.15 -8.89 -46.13
CA MET A 80 6.40 -8.79 -44.88
C MET A 80 5.71 -7.44 -44.70
N ASP A 81 4.39 -7.43 -44.45
CA ASP A 81 3.61 -6.24 -44.03
C ASP A 81 2.69 -6.60 -42.84
N PRO A 82 2.82 -5.94 -41.68
CA PRO A 82 2.06 -6.28 -40.48
C PRO A 82 0.56 -6.03 -40.64
N ARG A 83 0.14 -5.16 -41.57
CA ARG A 83 -1.28 -4.82 -41.78
C ARG A 83 -2.01 -5.78 -42.73
N LYS A 84 -1.27 -6.60 -43.48
CA LYS A 84 -1.86 -7.59 -44.41
C LYS A 84 -2.00 -8.98 -43.81
N SER A 85 -1.36 -9.23 -42.65
CA SER A 85 -1.60 -10.44 -41.84
C SER A 85 -3.07 -10.57 -41.40
N ASP A 86 -3.82 -9.46 -41.35
CA ASP A 86 -5.23 -9.44 -40.96
C ASP A 86 -6.20 -9.73 -42.12
N GLN A 87 -5.72 -9.93 -43.36
CA GLN A 87 -6.57 -10.05 -44.56
C GLN A 87 -6.50 -11.40 -45.29
N THR A 88 -5.78 -12.41 -44.79
CA THR A 88 -5.74 -13.75 -45.41
C THR A 88 -6.87 -14.71 -45.00
N ASN A 89 -7.97 -14.19 -44.43
CA ASN A 89 -9.26 -14.89 -44.35
C ASN A 89 -10.33 -14.12 -45.13
N ASN A 90 -10.32 -14.25 -46.46
CA ASN A 90 -11.50 -14.50 -47.31
C ASN A 90 -11.15 -14.21 -48.78
N GLY A 91 -11.24 -15.25 -49.60
CA GLY A 91 -11.13 -15.14 -51.05
C GLY A 91 -12.33 -14.44 -51.71
N PHE A 92 -12.07 -13.97 -52.93
CA PHE A 92 -13.03 -13.63 -54.00
C PHE A 92 -14.01 -12.46 -53.75
N SER A 93 -13.63 -11.25 -54.20
CA SER A 93 -14.23 -10.48 -55.32
C SER A 93 -13.96 -8.95 -55.20
N ASN A 94 -13.45 -8.35 -56.27
CA ASN A 94 -13.27 -6.89 -56.48
C ASN A 94 -14.54 -6.27 -57.14
N PRO A 95 -14.64 -4.94 -57.41
CA PRO A 95 -14.72 -3.78 -56.51
C PRO A 95 -15.83 -2.79 -57.02
N PRO A 96 -15.74 -1.45 -56.82
CA PRO A 96 -15.80 -0.65 -55.60
C PRO A 96 -17.09 0.19 -55.56
N LEU A 97 -17.42 0.86 -54.45
CA LEU A 97 -18.09 2.17 -54.54
C LEU A 97 -17.97 2.96 -53.23
N SER A 98 -17.46 4.17 -53.42
CA SER A 98 -17.42 5.31 -52.51
C SER A 98 -18.74 5.58 -51.82
N LEU A 99 -18.70 5.97 -50.55
CA LEU A 99 -19.76 6.79 -49.98
C LEU A 99 -19.20 7.78 -48.96
N SER A 100 -19.05 9.03 -49.41
CA SER A 100 -19.21 10.20 -48.57
C SER A 100 -20.70 10.47 -48.34
N SER A 101 -20.99 11.08 -47.18
CA SER A 101 -22.18 11.88 -46.82
C SER A 101 -23.28 11.19 -46.01
N ILE A 102 -23.40 11.55 -44.72
CA ILE A 102 -24.68 11.81 -44.01
C ILE A 102 -24.42 12.96 -43.01
N VAL A 103 -24.71 14.21 -43.39
CA VAL A 103 -25.84 15.06 -42.96
C VAL A 103 -25.85 15.41 -41.47
N VAL A 104 -25.38 16.62 -41.18
CA VAL A 104 -25.64 17.42 -39.97
C VAL A 104 -26.98 18.12 -40.13
N VAL A 105 -27.86 18.03 -39.13
CA VAL A 105 -29.06 18.86 -39.03
C VAL A 105 -28.68 20.17 -38.33
N ASP A 106 -28.82 21.28 -39.05
CA ASP A 106 -28.66 22.63 -38.55
C ASP A 106 -30.04 23.27 -38.33
N LYS A 107 -30.17 24.14 -37.32
CA LYS A 107 -31.32 25.04 -37.19
C LYS A 107 -30.83 26.46 -36.89
N SER A 108 -30.78 27.22 -37.98
CA SER A 108 -30.94 28.68 -38.17
C SER A 108 -30.81 29.58 -36.94
N SER A 109 -30.03 30.67 -37.02
CA SER A 109 -30.41 31.89 -37.78
C SER A 109 -29.53 33.11 -37.44
N SER A 110 -29.12 33.81 -38.50
CA SER A 110 -29.12 35.28 -38.70
C SER A 110 -28.04 36.22 -38.10
N ILE A 111 -27.28 36.82 -39.05
CA ILE A 111 -27.17 38.27 -39.39
C ILE A 111 -26.16 39.18 -38.64
N GLN A 112 -25.09 39.52 -39.39
CA GLN A 112 -24.43 40.83 -39.66
C GLN A 112 -23.81 41.76 -38.57
N LYS A 113 -22.58 42.20 -38.94
CA LYS A 113 -21.98 43.57 -38.95
C LYS A 113 -20.96 44.01 -37.86
N ASN A 114 -19.78 44.36 -38.39
CA ASN A 114 -18.90 45.52 -38.14
C ASN A 114 -18.01 45.66 -36.86
N GLN A 115 -16.75 46.06 -37.12
CA GLN A 115 -15.68 46.63 -36.27
C GLN A 115 -16.08 47.96 -35.55
N PRO A 116 -15.23 48.64 -34.71
CA PRO A 116 -14.12 48.23 -33.81
C PRO A 116 -14.12 48.92 -32.39
N ALA A 117 -13.16 48.53 -31.53
CA ALA A 117 -12.50 49.27 -30.41
C ALA A 117 -13.28 49.76 -29.15
N SER A 118 -12.88 49.29 -27.95
CA SER A 118 -12.47 50.09 -26.76
C SER A 118 -12.37 49.24 -25.46
N LEU A 119 -11.54 49.71 -24.53
CA LEU A 119 -11.04 49.12 -23.27
C LEU A 119 -12.10 49.02 -22.12
N PRO A 120 -11.73 48.54 -20.90
CA PRO A 120 -12.17 47.32 -20.22
C PRO A 120 -13.29 47.53 -19.17
N ASP A 121 -13.97 46.47 -18.71
CA ASP A 121 -14.24 46.24 -17.28
C ASP A 121 -15.12 45.02 -16.93
N ILE A 122 -14.78 44.43 -15.77
CA ILE A 122 -15.63 43.65 -14.85
C ILE A 122 -15.98 42.19 -15.21
N PHE A 123 -15.28 41.30 -14.49
CA PHE A 123 -15.74 40.06 -13.82
C PHE A 123 -16.96 39.35 -14.42
N ASN A 124 -16.74 38.19 -15.05
CA ASN A 124 -17.81 37.20 -15.23
C ASN A 124 -17.33 35.76 -14.99
N GLU A 125 -17.97 35.16 -14.00
CA GLU A 125 -17.78 33.87 -13.32
C GLU A 125 -18.10 32.63 -14.19
N LYS A 126 -18.04 32.75 -15.53
CA LYS A 126 -18.42 31.68 -16.48
C LYS A 126 -17.25 31.06 -17.24
N THR A 127 -16.04 31.60 -17.10
CA THR A 127 -14.84 31.06 -17.78
C THR A 127 -14.17 29.93 -16.99
N PHE A 128 -14.43 29.81 -15.67
CA PHE A 128 -13.81 28.80 -14.81
C PHE A 128 -14.43 27.39 -14.93
N SER A 129 -15.61 27.26 -15.56
CA SER A 129 -16.25 25.95 -15.82
C SER A 129 -15.84 25.33 -17.16
N SER A 130 -15.34 26.11 -18.13
CA SER A 130 -14.98 25.58 -19.45
C SER A 130 -13.58 24.98 -19.52
N GLU A 131 -12.64 25.43 -18.69
CA GLU A 131 -11.27 24.88 -18.67
C GLU A 131 -11.20 23.47 -18.06
N ARG A 132 -12.00 23.16 -17.03
CA ARG A 132 -12.02 21.81 -16.44
C ARG A 132 -12.64 20.75 -17.34
N GLN A 133 -13.56 21.13 -18.22
CA GLN A 133 -14.22 20.18 -19.14
C GLN A 133 -13.34 19.84 -20.36
N HIS A 134 -12.43 20.72 -20.77
CA HIS A 134 -11.48 20.43 -21.84
C HIS A 134 -10.27 19.60 -21.38
N GLN A 135 -9.90 19.65 -20.10
CA GLN A 135 -8.73 18.94 -19.58
C GLN A 135 -8.94 17.41 -19.44
N HIS A 136 -10.19 16.96 -19.28
CA HIS A 136 -10.51 15.52 -19.22
C HIS A 136 -10.53 14.83 -20.60
N LYS A 137 -10.32 15.58 -21.71
CA LYS A 137 -10.39 15.04 -23.07
C LYS A 137 -9.11 14.35 -23.55
N CYS A 138 -8.02 14.38 -22.76
CA CYS A 138 -6.72 13.81 -23.16
C CYS A 138 -6.16 12.75 -22.21
N CYS A 139 -6.98 12.27 -21.26
CA CYS A 139 -6.55 11.23 -20.34
C CYS A 139 -6.98 9.88 -20.92
N THR A 140 -6.01 8.99 -21.15
CA THR A 140 -6.26 7.65 -21.68
C THR A 140 -5.85 6.61 -20.65
N CYS A 141 -6.65 5.54 -20.51
CA CYS A 141 -6.34 4.47 -19.57
C CYS A 141 -5.19 3.65 -20.15
N ASN A 142 -3.97 3.92 -19.68
CA ASN A 142 -2.77 3.37 -20.30
C ASN A 142 -2.47 1.94 -19.82
N GLU A 143 -2.80 0.96 -20.66
CA GLU A 143 -2.60 -0.46 -20.35
C GLU A 143 -1.13 -0.87 -20.26
N THR A 144 -0.21 -0.14 -20.91
CA THR A 144 1.23 -0.46 -20.87
C THR A 144 1.85 -0.28 -19.48
N ILE A 145 1.23 0.55 -18.64
CA ILE A 145 1.67 0.83 -17.26
C ILE A 145 0.88 -0.05 -16.26
N GLY A 146 0.02 -0.95 -16.76
CA GLY A 146 -0.75 -1.92 -15.97
C GLY A 146 -2.12 -1.43 -15.53
N TYR A 147 -2.57 -0.26 -15.98
CA TYR A 147 -3.98 0.12 -15.85
C TYR A 147 -4.83 -0.74 -16.78
N ARG A 148 -6.14 -0.84 -16.52
CA ARG A 148 -7.04 -1.59 -17.40
C ARG A 148 -8.42 -0.95 -17.42
N LEU A 149 -8.98 -0.80 -18.61
CA LEU A 149 -10.38 -0.41 -18.77
C LEU A 149 -11.27 -1.58 -18.32
N LEU A 150 -12.25 -1.25 -17.48
CA LEU A 150 -13.24 -2.17 -16.97
C LEU A 150 -14.38 -2.28 -17.97
N ASP A 151 -14.88 -3.49 -18.12
CA ASP A 151 -16.08 -3.78 -18.88
C ASP A 151 -17.29 -3.85 -17.94
N LYS A 152 -18.51 -3.74 -18.48
CA LYS A 152 -19.76 -3.84 -17.70
C LYS A 152 -19.91 -5.17 -16.97
N SER A 153 -19.19 -6.19 -17.42
CA SER A 153 -19.12 -7.51 -16.78
C SER A 153 -18.28 -7.50 -15.49
N ASP A 154 -17.45 -6.47 -15.25
CA ASP A 154 -16.65 -6.32 -14.04
C ASP A 154 -17.53 -5.83 -12.86
N PRO A 155 -17.47 -6.46 -11.67
CA PRO A 155 -18.40 -6.20 -10.56
C PRO A 155 -18.22 -4.83 -9.87
N TYR A 156 -17.26 -4.02 -10.32
CA TYR A 156 -16.91 -2.71 -9.76
C TYR A 156 -16.94 -1.60 -10.83
N TYR A 157 -17.50 -1.89 -12.01
CA TYR A 157 -17.68 -0.93 -13.11
C TYR A 157 -18.35 0.37 -12.63
N ASP A 158 -19.41 0.27 -11.81
CA ASP A 158 -20.21 1.42 -11.34
C ASP A 158 -19.62 2.13 -10.10
N THR A 159 -18.68 1.49 -9.40
CA THR A 159 -18.11 2.02 -8.13
C THR A 159 -16.74 2.67 -8.31
N GLN A 160 -16.19 2.66 -9.53
CA GLN A 160 -14.88 3.20 -9.85
C GLN A 160 -14.90 4.74 -9.86
N ASN A 161 -14.29 5.36 -8.86
CA ASN A 161 -14.16 6.82 -8.78
C ASN A 161 -12.72 7.27 -9.11
N SER A 162 -12.33 7.11 -10.37
CA SER A 162 -11.01 7.51 -10.91
C SER A 162 -11.16 8.69 -11.88
N ILE A 163 -10.06 9.40 -12.18
CA ILE A 163 -10.04 10.52 -13.14
C ILE A 163 -10.61 10.10 -14.50
N ILE A 164 -10.28 8.88 -14.93
CA ILE A 164 -10.89 8.24 -16.10
C ILE A 164 -11.97 7.27 -15.61
N PRO A 165 -13.23 7.42 -16.04
CA PRO A 165 -14.28 6.49 -15.66
C PRO A 165 -13.95 5.07 -16.15
N HIS A 166 -14.22 4.08 -15.30
CA HIS A 166 -13.99 2.66 -15.58
C HIS A 166 -12.51 2.30 -15.85
N CYS A 167 -11.53 3.05 -15.33
CA CYS A 167 -10.11 2.70 -15.42
C CYS A 167 -9.57 2.18 -14.07
N SER A 168 -9.19 0.91 -14.02
CA SER A 168 -8.66 0.21 -12.83
C SER A 168 -7.15 0.36 -12.67
N SER A 169 -6.71 0.48 -11.41
CA SER A 169 -5.29 0.62 -11.03
C SER A 169 -4.56 -0.74 -10.99
N PRO A 170 -3.26 -0.79 -11.35
CA PRO A 170 -2.45 -2.01 -11.33
C PRO A 170 -2.21 -2.57 -9.92
N CYS A 171 -2.12 -3.91 -9.81
CA CYS A 171 -1.81 -4.64 -8.57
C CYS A 171 -0.52 -4.17 -7.85
N ARG A 172 0.50 -3.80 -8.62
CA ARG A 172 1.75 -3.24 -8.11
C ARG A 172 1.82 -1.77 -8.47
N SER A 173 2.49 -0.99 -7.63
CA SER A 173 2.58 0.46 -7.81
C SER A 173 3.16 0.82 -9.17
N ALA A 174 2.43 1.62 -9.95
CA ALA A 174 2.91 2.16 -11.22
C ALA A 174 4.12 3.10 -11.04
N TYR A 175 4.31 3.66 -9.85
CA TYR A 175 5.42 4.59 -9.56
C TYR A 175 6.73 3.87 -9.19
N PHE A 176 6.64 2.64 -8.65
CA PHE A 176 7.78 1.90 -8.12
C PHE A 176 7.87 0.51 -8.76
N GLN A 177 7.99 0.45 -10.08
CA GLN A 177 8.04 -0.82 -10.81
C GLN A 177 9.40 -1.54 -10.72
N ASP A 178 10.47 -0.84 -10.34
CA ASP A 178 11.81 -1.41 -10.26
C ASP A 178 11.88 -2.58 -9.26
N GLU A 179 12.49 -3.69 -9.69
CA GLU A 179 12.70 -4.87 -8.83
C GLU A 179 13.43 -4.52 -7.52
N LYS A 180 14.40 -3.61 -7.61
CA LYS A 180 15.14 -3.10 -6.44
C LYS A 180 14.22 -2.40 -5.44
N SER A 181 13.34 -1.52 -5.92
CA SER A 181 12.40 -0.78 -5.08
C SER A 181 11.42 -1.72 -4.39
N GLN A 182 10.90 -2.71 -5.12
CA GLN A 182 10.00 -3.74 -4.57
C GLN A 182 10.69 -4.58 -3.47
N LEU A 183 11.94 -5.00 -3.70
CA LEU A 183 12.73 -5.73 -2.70
C LEU A 183 12.98 -4.88 -1.45
N ILE A 184 13.33 -3.60 -1.60
CA ILE A 184 13.55 -2.68 -0.48
C ILE A 184 12.27 -2.52 0.34
N ILE A 185 11.11 -2.33 -0.30
CA ILE A 185 9.82 -2.21 0.39
C ILE A 185 9.54 -3.47 1.21
N GLN A 186 9.73 -4.65 0.62
CA GLN A 186 9.49 -5.92 1.30
C GLN A 186 10.41 -6.10 2.51
N LEU A 187 11.72 -5.88 2.35
CA LEU A 187 12.69 -6.01 3.44
C LEU A 187 12.41 -5.00 4.56
N TRP A 188 12.10 -3.75 4.20
CA TRP A 188 11.79 -2.69 5.15
C TRP A 188 10.58 -3.02 6.03
N LEU A 189 9.46 -3.40 5.41
CA LEU A 189 8.24 -3.73 6.14
C LEU A 189 8.43 -4.98 7.00
N THR A 190 9.12 -6.00 6.48
CA THR A 190 9.42 -7.23 7.23
C THR A 190 10.25 -6.94 8.48
N PHE A 191 11.30 -6.14 8.33
CA PHE A 191 12.21 -5.82 9.41
C PHE A 191 11.48 -5.12 10.56
N TRP A 192 10.73 -4.06 10.26
CA TRP A 192 10.02 -3.29 11.28
C TRP A 192 8.82 -4.05 11.87
N ALA A 193 8.08 -4.81 11.05
CA ALA A 193 6.99 -5.64 11.53
C ALA A 193 7.50 -6.77 12.44
N GLY A 194 8.63 -7.40 12.10
CA GLY A 194 9.29 -8.42 12.92
C GLY A 194 9.73 -7.88 14.28
N ILE A 195 10.40 -6.73 14.32
CA ILE A 195 10.82 -6.10 15.59
C ILE A 195 9.59 -5.72 16.43
N CYS A 196 8.55 -5.15 15.80
CA CYS A 196 7.30 -4.81 16.48
C CYS A 196 6.64 -6.06 17.09
N CYS A 197 6.53 -7.13 16.31
CA CYS A 197 5.93 -8.40 16.75
C CYS A 197 6.68 -8.99 17.95
N ILE A 198 8.01 -9.14 17.86
CA ILE A 198 8.84 -9.68 18.95
C ILE A 198 8.73 -8.82 20.21
N SER A 199 8.79 -7.49 20.05
CA SER A 199 8.67 -6.54 21.16
C SER A 199 7.31 -6.65 21.87
N CYS A 200 6.22 -6.77 21.10
CA CYS A 200 4.87 -6.91 21.64
C CYS A 200 4.64 -8.28 22.30
N ILE A 201 5.11 -9.38 21.69
CA ILE A 201 5.04 -10.73 22.29
C ILE A 201 5.71 -10.72 23.66
N PHE A 202 6.90 -10.11 23.78
CA PHE A 202 7.60 -10.04 25.06
C PHE A 202 6.76 -9.33 26.15
N VAL A 203 6.09 -8.23 25.80
CA VAL A 203 5.18 -7.53 26.72
C VAL A 203 4.01 -8.41 27.14
N LEU A 204 3.37 -9.08 26.17
CA LEU A 204 2.21 -9.93 26.42
C LEU A 204 2.59 -11.13 27.30
N VAL A 205 3.73 -11.76 27.04
CA VAL A 205 4.27 -12.84 27.89
C VAL A 205 4.58 -12.32 29.29
N THR A 206 5.20 -11.14 29.40
CA THR A 206 5.48 -10.51 30.70
C THR A 206 4.19 -10.25 31.49
N PHE A 207 3.12 -9.83 30.82
CA PHE A 207 1.80 -9.67 31.43
C PHE A 207 1.22 -11.01 31.87
N CYS A 208 1.26 -12.04 31.01
CA CYS A 208 0.77 -13.38 31.34
C CYS A 208 1.49 -14.01 32.54
N MET A 209 2.78 -13.74 32.70
CA MET A 209 3.57 -14.23 33.84
C MET A 209 3.21 -13.54 35.15
N ASP A 210 2.87 -12.24 35.12
CA ASP A 210 2.52 -11.47 36.30
C ASP A 210 1.47 -10.40 35.97
N MET A 211 0.21 -10.82 36.01
CA MET A 211 -0.95 -9.97 35.79
C MET A 211 -1.08 -8.89 36.87
N THR A 212 -0.63 -9.18 38.09
CA THR A 212 -0.81 -8.30 39.25
C THR A 212 0.08 -7.06 39.21
N ARG A 213 1.13 -7.11 38.39
CA ARG A 213 2.11 -6.04 38.18
C ARG A 213 1.57 -4.86 37.38
N PHE A 214 0.64 -5.09 36.45
CA PHE A 214 0.14 -4.07 35.53
C PHE A 214 -1.25 -3.58 35.95
N ARG A 215 -1.30 -2.87 37.09
CA ARG A 215 -2.52 -2.21 37.58
C ARG A 215 -2.79 -0.91 36.80
N TYR A 216 -4.02 -0.42 36.85
CA TYR A 216 -4.31 0.94 36.36
C TYR A 216 -3.49 1.94 37.17
N PRO A 217 -2.88 2.96 36.53
CA PRO A 217 -3.06 3.45 35.15
C PRO A 217 -2.11 2.85 34.08
N GLN A 218 -1.26 1.87 34.41
CA GLN A 218 -0.31 1.28 33.45
C GLN A 218 -0.94 0.24 32.51
N ARG A 219 -2.04 -0.38 32.94
CA ARG A 219 -2.72 -1.47 32.22
C ARG A 219 -3.07 -1.18 30.75
N PRO A 220 -3.50 0.04 30.34
CA PRO A 220 -3.76 0.38 28.94
C PRO A 220 -2.56 0.13 28.00
N ILE A 221 -1.32 0.22 28.49
CA ILE A 221 -0.10 -0.02 27.69
C ILE A 221 -0.04 -1.47 27.20
N VAL A 222 -0.53 -2.43 27.99
CA VAL A 222 -0.58 -3.85 27.61
C VAL A 222 -1.57 -4.07 26.48
N PHE A 223 -2.76 -3.44 26.54
CA PHE A 223 -3.75 -3.54 25.46
C PHE A 223 -3.30 -2.84 24.19
N LEU A 224 -2.52 -1.76 24.32
CA LEU A 224 -1.89 -1.11 23.19
C LEU A 224 -0.84 -2.02 22.53
N ALA A 225 -0.01 -2.73 23.32
CA ALA A 225 0.89 -3.75 22.80
C ALA A 225 0.14 -4.94 22.15
N LEU A 226 -1.01 -5.34 22.69
CA LEU A 226 -1.87 -6.35 22.07
C LEU A 226 -2.37 -5.91 20.69
N CYS A 227 -2.79 -4.65 20.55
CA CYS A 227 -3.22 -4.11 19.26
C CYS A 227 -2.06 -4.11 18.25
N TYR A 228 -0.88 -3.63 18.64
CA TYR A 228 0.29 -3.60 17.75
C TYR A 228 0.86 -4.98 17.41
N PHE A 229 0.65 -5.98 18.26
CA PHE A 229 0.91 -7.38 17.90
C PHE A 229 0.06 -7.79 16.68
N PHE A 230 -1.26 -7.59 16.72
CA PHE A 230 -2.12 -7.93 15.58
C PHE A 230 -1.85 -7.08 14.34
N VAL A 231 -1.56 -5.78 14.50
CA VAL A 231 -1.12 -4.93 13.38
C VAL A 231 0.14 -5.50 12.73
N SER A 232 1.14 -5.89 13.53
CA SER A 232 2.36 -6.51 13.02
C SER A 232 2.11 -7.86 12.33
N CYS A 233 1.19 -8.68 12.85
CA CYS A 233 0.74 -9.90 12.18
C CYS A 233 0.12 -9.61 10.81
N GLY A 234 -0.67 -8.53 10.67
CA GLY A 234 -1.21 -8.11 9.37
C GLY A 234 -0.14 -7.86 8.32
N TYR A 235 0.95 -7.18 8.69
CA TYR A 235 2.11 -6.97 7.80
C TYR A 235 2.91 -8.25 7.54
N ILE A 236 3.01 -9.17 8.51
CA ILE A 236 3.72 -10.45 8.35
C ILE A 236 2.94 -11.43 7.47
N ILE A 237 1.61 -11.43 7.51
CA ILE A 237 0.77 -12.31 6.68
C ILE A 237 1.05 -12.10 5.19
N ARG A 238 1.32 -10.86 4.78
CA ARG A 238 1.77 -10.55 3.41
C ARG A 238 2.99 -11.37 3.01
N LEU A 239 3.93 -11.64 3.91
CA LEU A 239 5.15 -12.40 3.61
C LEU A 239 4.86 -13.89 3.40
N ILE A 240 3.91 -14.43 4.16
CA ILE A 240 3.55 -15.85 4.12
C ILE A 240 2.69 -16.14 2.89
N LEU A 241 1.68 -15.30 2.64
CA LEU A 241 0.72 -15.50 1.55
C LEU A 241 1.21 -14.90 0.22
N GLY A 242 2.10 -13.91 0.25
CA GLY A 242 2.55 -13.17 -0.92
C GLY A 242 1.67 -11.95 -1.23
N HIS A 243 2.28 -10.93 -1.85
CA HIS A 243 1.63 -9.66 -2.24
C HIS A 243 0.36 -9.89 -3.07
N GLU A 244 0.46 -10.78 -4.06
CA GLU A 244 -0.58 -10.99 -5.07
C GLU A 244 -1.82 -11.67 -4.50
N ASN A 245 -1.64 -12.57 -3.54
CA ASN A 245 -2.75 -13.29 -2.89
C ASN A 245 -3.47 -12.46 -1.82
N VAL A 246 -2.88 -11.35 -1.38
CA VAL A 246 -3.45 -10.46 -0.36
C VAL A 246 -4.09 -9.23 -1.00
N ALA A 247 -3.36 -8.51 -1.86
CA ALA A 247 -3.78 -7.21 -2.37
C ALA A 247 -4.38 -7.26 -3.78
N CYS A 248 -4.28 -8.40 -4.48
CA CYS A 248 -4.60 -8.47 -5.90
C CYS A 248 -5.61 -9.56 -6.25
N ARG A 249 -6.29 -9.35 -7.37
CA ARG A 249 -7.27 -10.26 -7.93
C ARG A 249 -6.89 -10.57 -9.37
N LEU A 250 -7.09 -11.82 -9.76
CA LEU A 250 -7.00 -12.24 -11.15
C LEU A 250 -8.27 -11.76 -11.87
N SER A 251 -8.10 -10.91 -12.89
CA SER A 251 -9.19 -10.53 -13.77
C SER A 251 -8.95 -11.16 -15.14
N SER A 252 -9.73 -12.19 -15.44
CA SER A 252 -9.80 -12.79 -16.77
C SER A 252 -10.97 -12.16 -17.52
N PRO A 253 -10.80 -11.70 -18.77
CA PRO A 253 -11.88 -11.11 -19.56
C PRO A 253 -13.03 -12.07 -19.89
N TYR A 254 -12.94 -13.38 -19.55
CA TYR A 254 -13.98 -14.35 -19.93
C TYR A 254 -14.61 -15.21 -18.83
N HIS A 255 -14.13 -15.27 -17.58
CA HIS A 255 -14.83 -16.05 -16.55
C HIS A 255 -14.72 -15.45 -15.14
N ALA A 256 -15.76 -14.73 -14.75
CA ALA A 256 -16.04 -14.35 -13.38
C ALA A 256 -16.64 -15.52 -12.58
N ALA A 257 -15.96 -16.65 -12.42
CA ALA A 257 -16.31 -17.69 -11.43
C ALA A 257 -15.31 -18.85 -11.41
N SER A 258 -14.13 -18.69 -10.80
CA SER A 258 -13.44 -19.86 -10.24
C SER A 258 -12.46 -19.45 -9.15
N SER A 259 -12.78 -19.83 -7.92
CA SER A 259 -11.95 -19.74 -6.71
C SER A 259 -10.84 -20.83 -6.69
N LEU A 260 -10.08 -20.98 -7.78
CA LEU A 260 -9.01 -21.99 -7.88
C LEU A 260 -7.63 -21.38 -7.58
N PRO A 261 -6.70 -22.09 -6.90
CA PRO A 261 -5.36 -21.57 -6.62
C PRO A 261 -4.52 -21.36 -7.90
N LEU A 262 -3.67 -20.33 -7.86
CA LEU A 262 -2.76 -19.79 -8.89
C LEU A 262 -1.92 -20.82 -9.69
N ARG A 263 -1.78 -22.06 -9.22
CA ARG A 263 -0.79 -23.02 -9.72
C ARG A 263 -1.24 -23.89 -10.90
N LEU A 264 -2.48 -23.75 -11.39
CA LEU A 264 -3.10 -24.70 -12.32
C LEU A 264 -3.72 -24.11 -13.61
N LEU A 265 -3.67 -22.79 -13.81
CA LEU A 265 -4.22 -22.18 -15.03
C LEU A 265 -3.13 -22.05 -16.11
N ILE A 266 -3.33 -22.77 -17.20
CA ILE A 266 -2.50 -22.76 -18.41
C ILE A 266 -2.70 -21.40 -19.12
N PRO A 267 -1.63 -20.68 -19.51
CA PRO A 267 -1.71 -19.32 -20.03
C PRO A 267 -2.05 -19.35 -21.53
N THR A 268 -3.34 -19.41 -21.87
CA THR A 268 -3.80 -19.22 -23.26
C THR A 268 -4.47 -17.86 -23.49
N THR A 269 -4.69 -17.08 -22.43
CA THR A 269 -5.25 -15.71 -22.47
C THR A 269 -4.40 -14.75 -21.65
N PRO A 270 -4.29 -13.46 -22.02
CA PRO A 270 -3.59 -12.48 -21.21
C PRO A 270 -4.33 -12.29 -19.88
N THR A 271 -3.76 -12.85 -18.82
CA THR A 271 -4.27 -12.70 -17.45
C THR A 271 -3.69 -11.44 -16.83
N TYR A 272 -4.56 -10.49 -16.45
CA TYR A 272 -4.13 -9.24 -15.81
C TYR A 272 -4.39 -9.32 -14.30
N LEU A 273 -3.39 -8.92 -13.53
CA LEU A 273 -3.47 -8.87 -12.07
C LEU A 273 -3.86 -7.44 -11.65
N GLN A 274 -5.09 -7.28 -11.16
CA GLN A 274 -5.64 -5.98 -10.74
C GLN A 274 -5.62 -5.86 -9.21
N LEU A 275 -5.63 -4.62 -8.70
CA LEU A 275 -5.86 -4.42 -7.27
C LEU A 275 -7.27 -4.87 -6.91
N ILE A 276 -7.41 -5.39 -5.70
CA ILE A 276 -8.73 -5.56 -5.10
C ILE A 276 -9.29 -4.16 -4.86
N GLN A 277 -10.32 -3.82 -5.60
CA GLN A 277 -11.18 -2.67 -5.37
C GLN A 277 -12.54 -3.25 -4.99
N VAL A 278 -13.03 -2.95 -3.79
CA VAL A 278 -14.35 -3.39 -3.29
C VAL A 278 -14.40 -4.89 -2.88
N SER A 279 -14.44 -5.13 -1.56
CA SER A 279 -14.61 -6.44 -0.88
C SER A 279 -13.83 -7.61 -1.52
N GLY A 280 -12.58 -7.76 -1.11
CA GLY A 280 -11.70 -8.84 -1.54
C GLY A 280 -12.01 -10.23 -0.99
N PRO A 281 -11.23 -11.24 -1.41
CA PRO A 281 -11.22 -12.58 -0.83
C PRO A 281 -10.99 -12.53 0.70
N SER A 282 -11.24 -13.65 1.38
CA SER A 282 -11.05 -13.80 2.83
C SER A 282 -9.71 -13.25 3.34
N ASN A 283 -8.63 -13.43 2.57
CA ASN A 283 -7.28 -12.98 2.93
C ASN A 283 -7.15 -11.46 3.01
N CYS A 284 -7.71 -10.72 2.04
CA CYS A 284 -7.66 -9.25 2.02
C CYS A 284 -8.45 -8.67 3.20
N THR A 285 -9.66 -9.18 3.42
CA THR A 285 -10.50 -8.75 4.55
C THR A 285 -9.84 -9.07 5.89
N LEU A 286 -9.18 -10.23 6.03
CA LEU A 286 -8.42 -10.58 7.23
C LEU A 286 -7.29 -9.58 7.52
N VAL A 287 -6.47 -9.25 6.51
CA VAL A 287 -5.38 -8.28 6.66
C VAL A 287 -5.93 -6.89 6.97
N PHE A 288 -7.02 -6.48 6.33
CA PHE A 288 -7.71 -5.24 6.64
C PHE A 288 -8.14 -5.17 8.11
N VAL A 289 -8.80 -6.21 8.64
CA VAL A 289 -9.23 -6.25 10.04
C VAL A 289 -8.02 -6.21 10.98
N LEU A 290 -6.96 -6.99 10.70
CA LEU A 290 -5.76 -7.01 11.54
C LEU A 290 -5.05 -5.66 11.62
N ILE A 291 -5.04 -4.89 10.52
CA ILE A 291 -4.37 -3.60 10.47
C ILE A 291 -5.33 -2.49 10.95
N TYR A 292 -6.47 -2.30 10.31
CA TYR A 292 -7.36 -1.16 10.57
C TYR A 292 -8.02 -1.22 11.95
N TYR A 293 -8.71 -2.32 12.28
CA TYR A 293 -9.48 -2.41 13.55
C TYR A 293 -8.55 -2.27 14.76
N PHE A 294 -7.42 -2.96 14.76
CA PHE A 294 -6.47 -2.88 15.85
C PHE A 294 -5.68 -1.56 15.87
N SER A 295 -5.39 -0.93 14.73
CA SER A 295 -4.83 0.43 14.71
C SER A 295 -5.81 1.45 15.32
N MET A 296 -7.10 1.40 14.98
CA MET A 296 -8.08 2.31 15.58
C MET A 296 -8.29 2.03 17.07
N SER A 297 -8.32 0.75 17.46
CA SER A 297 -8.37 0.35 18.87
C SER A 297 -7.15 0.86 19.65
N SER A 298 -5.95 0.83 19.05
CA SER A 298 -4.74 1.31 19.72
C SER A 298 -4.77 2.82 19.99
N CYS A 299 -5.32 3.61 19.06
CA CYS A 299 -5.52 5.05 19.26
C CYS A 299 -6.48 5.33 20.44
N ILE A 300 -7.56 4.56 20.58
CA ILE A 300 -8.49 4.72 21.70
C ILE A 300 -7.85 4.26 23.01
N TRP A 301 -7.06 3.17 23.01
CA TRP A 301 -6.28 2.76 24.17
C TRP A 301 -5.25 3.82 24.59
N TRP A 302 -4.68 4.55 23.63
CA TRP A 302 -3.85 5.72 23.92
C TRP A 302 -4.67 6.85 24.56
N ILE A 303 -5.87 7.16 24.07
CA ILE A 303 -6.76 8.14 24.74
C ILE A 303 -7.04 7.70 26.18
N ILE A 304 -7.39 6.42 26.41
CA ILE A 304 -7.64 5.89 27.75
C ILE A 304 -6.39 6.01 28.63
N LEU A 305 -5.19 5.79 28.08
CA LEU A 305 -3.93 6.02 28.80
C LEU A 305 -3.80 7.50 29.22
N THR A 306 -4.04 8.44 28.29
CA THR A 306 -3.99 9.88 28.61
C THR A 306 -5.06 10.32 29.60
N LEU A 307 -6.27 9.77 29.51
CA LEU A 307 -7.39 10.03 30.42
C LEU A 307 -7.07 9.52 31.83
N THR A 308 -6.65 8.26 31.96
CA THR A 308 -6.31 7.68 33.27
C THR A 308 -5.11 8.37 33.90
N TRP A 309 -4.15 8.81 33.09
CA TRP A 309 -3.05 9.66 33.53
C TRP A 309 -3.53 11.04 34.03
N PHE A 310 -4.41 11.69 33.28
CA PHE A 310 -5.03 12.97 33.65
C PHE A 310 -5.84 12.85 34.96
N LEU A 311 -6.65 11.79 35.12
CA LEU A 311 -7.43 11.52 36.33
C LEU A 311 -6.54 11.31 37.55
N ALA A 312 -5.44 10.57 37.40
CA ALA A 312 -4.45 10.40 38.45
C ALA A 312 -3.76 11.75 38.79
N ALA A 313 -3.41 12.55 37.79
CA ALA A 313 -2.70 13.83 37.95
C ALA A 313 -3.54 14.94 38.58
N CYS A 314 -4.77 15.13 38.12
CA CYS A 314 -5.61 16.26 38.51
C CYS A 314 -6.50 15.93 39.69
N PHE A 315 -7.15 14.77 39.66
CA PHE A 315 -8.14 14.36 40.66
C PHE A 315 -7.54 13.46 41.74
N LYS A 316 -6.24 13.15 41.67
CA LYS A 316 -5.53 12.27 42.63
C LYS A 316 -6.20 10.89 42.76
N TRP A 317 -6.83 10.40 41.70
CA TRP A 317 -7.48 9.08 41.74
C TRP A 317 -6.45 7.98 42.00
N GLY A 318 -6.74 7.13 42.99
CA GLY A 318 -5.97 5.92 43.26
C GLY A 318 -6.23 4.83 42.22
N GLU A 319 -5.41 3.77 42.27
CA GLU A 319 -5.50 2.64 41.32
C GLU A 319 -6.89 1.98 41.35
N GLU A 320 -7.52 1.89 42.53
CA GLU A 320 -8.85 1.29 42.74
C GLU A 320 -9.98 2.12 42.12
N ALA A 321 -9.93 3.45 42.27
CA ALA A 321 -10.93 4.36 41.71
C ALA A 321 -10.92 4.33 40.17
N VAL A 322 -9.73 4.29 39.57
CA VAL A 322 -9.58 4.16 38.11
C VAL A 322 -10.04 2.77 37.64
N ALA A 323 -9.68 1.72 38.37
CA ALA A 323 -10.03 0.34 38.01
C ALA A 323 -11.54 0.06 38.07
N HIS A 324 -12.27 0.75 38.95
CA HIS A 324 -13.74 0.63 39.05
C HIS A 324 -14.45 0.90 37.71
N TYR A 325 -13.94 1.82 36.90
CA TYR A 325 -14.50 2.17 35.59
C TYR A 325 -13.93 1.34 34.41
N SER A 326 -13.15 0.29 34.68
CA SER A 326 -12.47 -0.50 33.65
C SER A 326 -13.39 -1.09 32.59
N VAL A 327 -14.61 -1.49 32.95
CA VAL A 327 -15.62 -2.01 32.01
C VAL A 327 -15.95 -0.99 30.92
N TYR A 328 -16.12 0.29 31.29
CA TYR A 328 -16.41 1.36 30.32
C TYR A 328 -15.23 1.61 29.37
N TYR A 329 -14.00 1.58 29.88
CA TYR A 329 -12.81 1.71 29.04
C TYR A 329 -12.74 0.60 27.99
N HIS A 330 -13.01 -0.64 28.38
CA HIS A 330 -13.05 -1.78 27.47
C HIS A 330 -14.18 -1.68 26.44
N LEU A 331 -15.39 -1.32 26.87
CA LEU A 331 -16.52 -1.13 25.96
C LEU A 331 -16.20 -0.09 24.88
N ILE A 332 -15.70 1.08 25.27
CA ILE A 332 -15.39 2.18 24.34
C ILE A 332 -14.25 1.77 23.38
N ALA A 333 -13.17 1.17 23.91
CA ALA A 333 -11.99 0.81 23.14
C ALA A 333 -12.25 -0.21 22.04
N TRP A 334 -13.21 -1.13 22.24
CA TRP A 334 -13.51 -2.18 21.28
C TRP A 334 -14.74 -1.88 20.43
N MET A 335 -15.75 -1.20 20.97
CA MET A 335 -16.99 -0.94 20.24
C MET A 335 -16.83 0.13 19.16
N ILE A 336 -16.13 1.23 19.43
CA ILE A 336 -15.98 2.31 18.43
C ILE A 336 -15.26 1.80 17.17
N PRO A 337 -14.10 1.11 17.25
CA PRO A 337 -13.42 0.55 16.09
C PRO A 337 -14.24 -0.54 15.40
N CYS A 338 -15.04 -1.30 16.17
CA CYS A 338 -15.95 -2.31 15.62
C CYS A 338 -17.00 -1.64 14.72
N ILE A 339 -17.65 -0.57 15.20
CA ILE A 339 -18.63 0.19 14.43
C ILE A 339 -18.00 0.79 13.18
N GLN A 340 -16.79 1.38 13.29
CA GLN A 340 -16.05 1.91 12.13
C GLN A 340 -15.76 0.81 11.09
N THR A 341 -15.31 -0.35 11.56
CA THR A 341 -14.96 -1.49 10.70
C THR A 341 -16.20 -2.06 9.99
N ILE A 342 -17.32 -2.22 10.71
CA ILE A 342 -18.60 -2.66 10.14
C ILE A 342 -19.08 -1.64 9.08
N ALA A 343 -19.01 -0.34 9.37
CA ALA A 343 -19.41 0.69 8.42
C ALA A 343 -18.60 0.59 7.10
N ILE A 344 -17.28 0.41 7.19
CA ILE A 344 -16.41 0.25 6.00
C ILE A 344 -16.76 -1.02 5.21
N LEU A 345 -17.03 -2.13 5.90
CA LEU A 345 -17.43 -3.39 5.27
C LEU A 345 -18.78 -3.25 4.54
N MET A 346 -19.74 -2.55 5.14
CA MET A 346 -21.06 -2.31 4.53
C MET A 346 -20.96 -1.37 3.31
N LEU A 347 -20.08 -0.37 3.38
CA LEU A 347 -19.79 0.54 2.26
C LEU A 347 -18.86 -0.09 1.22
N LYS A 348 -18.38 -1.32 1.45
CA LYS A 348 -17.39 -2.04 0.64
C LYS A 348 -16.16 -1.19 0.29
N GLY A 349 -15.73 -0.32 1.21
CA GLY A 349 -14.63 0.65 0.99
C GLY A 349 -13.22 0.07 1.22
N ILE A 350 -13.03 -1.24 1.07
CA ILE A 350 -11.73 -1.90 1.29
C ILE A 350 -10.99 -2.02 -0.04
N ASP A 351 -9.77 -1.51 -0.07
CA ASP A 351 -8.90 -1.50 -1.24
C ASP A 351 -7.55 -2.16 -0.95
N GLY A 352 -6.91 -2.73 -1.96
CA GLY A 352 -5.51 -3.12 -1.91
C GLY A 352 -4.56 -1.93 -1.98
N ASP A 353 -3.50 -1.93 -1.18
CA ASP A 353 -2.37 -1.02 -1.28
C ASP A 353 -1.32 -1.60 -2.26
N PRO A 354 -1.09 -0.96 -3.43
CA PRO A 354 -0.16 -1.47 -4.44
C PRO A 354 1.32 -1.36 -4.03
N VAL A 355 1.65 -0.55 -3.02
CA VAL A 355 3.01 -0.38 -2.51
C VAL A 355 3.26 -1.39 -1.39
N ALA A 356 2.42 -1.35 -0.36
CA ALA A 356 2.61 -2.19 0.81
C ALA A 356 2.05 -3.61 0.67
N GLY A 357 1.25 -3.91 -0.35
CA GLY A 357 0.71 -5.26 -0.58
C GLY A 357 -0.22 -5.75 0.53
N ILE A 358 -0.93 -4.83 1.17
CA ILE A 358 -1.89 -5.07 2.25
C ILE A 358 -3.25 -4.50 1.83
N CYS A 359 -4.32 -4.83 2.55
CA CYS A 359 -5.61 -4.21 2.32
C CYS A 359 -5.90 -3.12 3.36
N HIS A 360 -6.32 -1.95 2.88
CA HIS A 360 -6.62 -0.77 3.68
C HIS A 360 -7.78 0.03 3.07
N VAL A 361 -8.42 0.87 3.88
CA VAL A 361 -9.51 1.74 3.41
C VAL A 361 -8.97 3.01 2.76
N GLY A 362 -9.63 3.48 1.71
CA GLY A 362 -9.37 4.79 1.10
C GLY A 362 -8.06 4.88 0.31
N VAL A 363 -7.56 3.75 -0.19
CA VAL A 363 -6.39 3.75 -1.08
C VAL A 363 -6.79 4.22 -2.47
N THR A 364 -8.00 3.92 -2.94
CA THR A 364 -8.50 4.40 -4.23
C THR A 364 -9.41 5.61 -4.06
N ASP A 365 -10.35 5.54 -3.11
CA ASP A 365 -11.29 6.63 -2.84
C ASP A 365 -10.79 7.59 -1.74
N SER A 366 -10.61 8.86 -2.13
CA SER A 366 -10.18 9.93 -1.23
C SER A 366 -11.20 10.30 -0.14
N GLN A 367 -12.51 10.07 -0.36
CA GLN A 367 -13.56 10.34 0.63
C GLN A 367 -13.49 9.35 1.78
N TYR A 368 -13.31 8.06 1.47
CA TYR A 368 -13.16 7.04 2.50
C TYR A 368 -11.90 7.26 3.34
N LEU A 369 -10.79 7.69 2.73
CA LEU A 369 -9.57 8.03 3.47
C LEU A 369 -9.81 9.19 4.46
N LYS A 370 -10.49 10.25 4.03
CA LYS A 370 -10.80 11.42 4.87
C LYS A 370 -11.70 11.04 6.05
N ILE A 371 -12.80 10.35 5.77
CA ILE A 371 -13.86 10.07 6.76
C ILE A 371 -13.46 8.96 7.72
N PHE A 372 -12.89 7.86 7.23
CA PHE A 372 -12.65 6.67 8.06
C PHE A 372 -11.26 6.59 8.67
N VAL A 373 -10.29 7.37 8.19
CA VAL A 373 -8.91 7.33 8.70
C VAL A 373 -8.51 8.68 9.26
N LEU A 374 -8.50 9.73 8.42
CA LEU A 374 -7.93 11.01 8.79
C LEU A 374 -8.73 11.73 9.90
N MET A 375 -10.05 11.81 9.75
CA MET A 375 -10.93 12.47 10.73
C MET A 375 -10.88 11.79 12.11
N PRO A 376 -11.00 10.46 12.25
CA PRO A 376 -10.82 9.78 13.53
C PRO A 376 -9.44 9.98 14.13
N LEU A 377 -8.36 9.90 13.34
CA LEU A 377 -7.00 10.10 13.86
C LEU A 377 -6.80 11.50 14.43
N ILE A 378 -7.29 12.54 13.73
CA ILE A 378 -7.20 13.93 14.22
C ILE A 378 -8.04 14.11 15.48
N LEU A 379 -9.26 13.56 15.51
CA LEU A 379 -10.14 13.61 16.68
C LEU A 379 -9.53 12.91 17.90
N TYR A 380 -8.98 11.72 17.71
CA TYR A 380 -8.35 10.95 18.78
C TYR A 380 -7.12 11.66 19.32
N LEU A 381 -6.26 12.17 18.43
CA LEU A 381 -5.07 12.91 18.80
C LEU A 381 -5.41 14.21 19.55
N SER A 382 -6.42 14.96 19.10
CA SER A 382 -6.84 16.20 19.76
C SER A 382 -7.37 15.93 21.17
N ILE A 383 -8.25 14.93 21.35
CA ILE A 383 -8.80 14.56 22.66
C ILE A 383 -7.67 14.14 23.63
N GLY A 384 -6.76 13.25 23.22
CA GLY A 384 -5.69 12.79 24.11
C GLY A 384 -4.65 13.87 24.41
N THR A 385 -4.34 14.76 23.47
CA THR A 385 -3.44 15.90 23.72
C THR A 385 -4.06 16.91 24.67
N MET A 386 -5.37 17.16 24.61
CA MET A 386 -6.07 17.98 25.60
C MET A 386 -5.90 17.42 27.02
N PHE A 387 -6.12 16.12 27.23
CA PHE A 387 -5.91 15.50 28.54
C PHE A 387 -4.46 15.59 29.01
N LEU A 388 -3.48 15.38 28.12
CA LEU A 388 -2.07 15.50 28.45
C LEU A 388 -1.68 16.93 28.85
N LEU A 389 -2.17 17.94 28.13
CA LEU A 389 -1.88 19.34 28.44
C LEU A 389 -2.49 19.76 29.78
N THR A 390 -3.77 19.46 30.03
CA THR A 390 -4.41 19.78 31.30
C THR A 390 -3.75 19.06 32.48
N GLY A 391 -3.39 17.79 32.31
CA GLY A 391 -2.67 17.03 33.34
C GLY A 391 -1.27 17.56 33.61
N LEU A 392 -0.54 18.00 32.56
CA LEU A 392 0.80 18.56 32.71
C LEU A 392 0.76 19.90 33.46
N ILE A 393 -0.16 20.80 33.09
CA ILE A 393 -0.36 22.09 33.77
C ILE A 393 -0.67 21.87 35.25
N SER A 394 -1.53 20.90 35.57
CA SER A 394 -1.90 20.57 36.94
C SER A 394 -0.74 20.01 37.75
N LEU A 395 0.09 19.13 37.16
CA LEU A 395 1.31 18.61 37.81
C LEU A 395 2.34 19.71 38.07
N ILE A 396 2.54 20.64 37.13
CA ILE A 396 3.46 21.78 37.31
C ILE A 396 2.96 22.69 38.44
N ARG A 397 1.66 23.01 38.48
CA ARG A 397 1.06 23.83 39.55
C ARG A 397 1.24 23.19 40.93
N ILE A 398 1.00 21.88 41.03
CA ILE A 398 1.16 21.13 42.29
C ILE A 398 2.62 21.10 42.75
N ARG A 399 3.57 20.83 41.83
CA ARG A 399 5.01 20.77 42.14
C ARG A 399 5.59 22.12 42.57
N ASN A 400 5.04 23.22 42.06
CA ASN A 400 5.44 24.56 42.46
C ASN A 400 4.94 24.93 43.86
N VAL A 401 3.80 24.39 44.31
CA VAL A 401 3.16 24.74 45.59
C VAL A 401 3.57 23.80 46.74
N MET A 402 3.80 22.51 46.48
CA MET A 402 3.97 21.51 47.55
C MET A 402 5.43 21.04 47.71
N LYS A 403 6.27 21.85 48.39
CA LYS A 403 7.62 21.44 48.84
C LYS A 403 7.67 20.85 50.27
N ILE A 404 6.53 20.71 50.98
CA ILE A 404 6.55 20.69 52.47
C ILE A 404 6.03 19.41 53.18
N GLN A 405 5.44 18.38 52.55
CA GLN A 405 4.95 17.20 53.30
C GLN A 405 5.31 15.82 52.72
N ASP A 406 5.34 14.82 53.61
CA ASP A 406 5.88 13.44 53.54
C ASP A 406 6.23 12.87 52.15
N LYS A 407 7.54 12.91 51.87
CA LYS A 407 8.11 12.81 50.51
C LYS A 407 8.21 11.39 49.95
N THR A 408 8.17 10.31 50.74
CA THR A 408 8.68 9.01 50.24
C THR A 408 7.67 8.13 49.49
N LYS A 409 6.39 8.07 49.90
CA LYS A 409 5.34 7.32 49.17
C LYS A 409 4.79 8.11 47.97
N ILE A 410 4.58 9.42 48.16
CA ILE A 410 4.07 10.32 47.12
C ILE A 410 5.07 10.43 45.95
N TYR A 411 6.38 10.49 46.24
CA TYR A 411 7.41 10.55 45.20
C TYR A 411 7.49 9.29 44.33
N LYS A 412 7.17 8.10 44.86
CA LYS A 412 7.13 6.87 44.05
C LYS A 412 5.98 6.90 43.03
N LEU A 413 4.81 7.37 43.44
CA LEU A 413 3.65 7.54 42.56
C LEU A 413 3.89 8.65 41.55
N GLU A 414 4.46 9.78 41.97
CA GLU A 414 4.84 10.90 41.10
C GLU A 414 5.87 10.49 40.04
N LYS A 415 6.92 9.74 40.44
CA LYS A 415 7.92 9.20 39.50
C LYS A 415 7.30 8.27 38.47
N LEU A 416 6.32 7.46 38.87
CA LEU A 416 5.57 6.60 37.96
C LEU A 416 4.72 7.43 36.99
N MET A 417 4.01 8.44 37.50
CA MET A 417 3.15 9.32 36.69
C MET A 417 3.96 10.16 35.70
N CYS A 418 5.11 10.72 36.08
CA CYS A 418 6.01 11.41 35.15
C CYS A 418 6.49 10.47 34.03
N ARG A 419 6.84 9.22 34.36
CA ARG A 419 7.29 8.23 33.38
C ARG A 419 6.20 7.88 32.35
N ILE A 420 4.96 7.70 32.81
CA ILE A 420 3.80 7.43 31.94
C ILE A 420 3.45 8.66 31.09
N GLY A 421 3.55 9.86 31.66
CA GLY A 421 3.32 11.11 30.93
C GLY A 421 4.33 11.31 29.79
N ILE A 422 5.63 11.11 30.05
CA ILE A 422 6.68 11.19 29.01
C ILE A 422 6.40 10.19 27.88
N PHE A 423 6.07 8.95 28.23
CA PHE A 423 5.74 7.93 27.24
C PHE A 423 4.51 8.29 26.39
N SER A 424 3.49 8.85 27.02
CA SER A 424 2.27 9.28 26.32
C SER A 424 2.53 10.46 25.37
N VAL A 425 3.43 11.37 25.74
CA VAL A 425 3.87 12.48 24.86
C VAL A 425 4.72 11.97 23.69
N LEU A 426 5.57 10.97 23.90
CA LEU A 426 6.37 10.37 22.82
C LEU A 426 5.52 9.75 21.71
N TYR A 427 4.30 9.30 22.01
CA TYR A 427 3.34 8.78 21.00
C TYR A 427 2.82 9.88 20.05
N ILE A 428 2.78 11.14 20.49
CA ILE A 428 2.27 12.25 19.67
C ILE A 428 3.11 12.42 18.40
N LEU A 429 4.43 12.25 18.49
CA LEU A 429 5.34 12.47 17.36
C LEU A 429 5.08 11.50 16.19
N PRO A 430 5.07 10.16 16.38
CA PRO A 430 4.68 9.23 15.32
C PRO A 430 3.27 9.49 14.76
N ALA A 431 2.30 9.82 15.63
CA ALA A 431 0.93 10.07 15.20
C ALA A 431 0.82 11.31 14.28
N ILE A 432 1.48 12.42 14.62
CA ILE A 432 1.52 13.62 13.78
C ILE A 432 2.17 13.33 12.43
N ILE A 433 3.27 12.56 12.41
CA ILE A 433 3.96 12.23 11.16
C ILE A 433 3.08 11.37 10.27
N VAL A 434 2.39 10.36 10.82
CA VAL A 434 1.44 9.53 10.05
C VAL A 434 0.30 10.37 9.47
N ILE A 435 -0.27 11.30 10.25
CA ILE A 435 -1.30 12.24 9.78
C ILE A 435 -0.74 13.12 8.64
N ALA A 436 0.49 13.63 8.79
CA ALA A 436 1.15 14.43 7.75
C ALA A 436 1.39 13.63 6.46
N CYS A 437 1.78 12.35 6.57
CA CYS A 437 1.88 11.44 5.41
C CYS A 437 0.54 11.27 4.70
N TYR A 438 -0.56 11.06 5.44
CA TYR A 438 -1.90 10.96 4.84
C TYR A 438 -2.34 12.26 4.16
N PHE A 439 -2.05 13.42 4.76
CA PHE A 439 -2.31 14.71 4.11
C PHE A 439 -1.48 14.92 2.84
N TYR A 440 -0.22 14.50 2.85
CA TYR A 440 0.66 14.55 1.68
C TYR A 440 0.12 13.67 0.54
N GLU A 441 -0.30 12.45 0.83
CA GLU A 441 -0.94 11.55 -0.14
C GLU A 441 -2.23 12.16 -0.67
N LEU A 442 -3.08 12.70 0.21
CA LEU A 442 -4.36 13.28 -0.17
C LEU A 442 -4.25 14.50 -1.08
N LYS A 443 -3.28 15.38 -0.82
CA LYS A 443 -3.08 16.62 -1.58
C LYS A 443 -2.53 16.36 -2.98
N ASN A 444 -1.58 15.44 -3.09
CA ASN A 444 -0.82 15.26 -4.33
C ASN A 444 -1.35 14.13 -5.22
N ARG A 445 -2.26 13.28 -4.71
CA ARG A 445 -2.85 12.15 -5.43
C ARG A 445 -3.37 12.53 -6.82
N LEU A 446 -4.21 13.55 -6.93
CA LEU A 446 -4.79 13.96 -8.22
C LEU A 446 -3.70 14.32 -9.22
N SER A 447 -2.70 15.10 -8.80
CA SER A 447 -1.58 15.48 -9.66
C SER A 447 -0.74 14.29 -10.10
N TRP A 448 -0.54 13.29 -9.23
CA TRP A 448 0.18 12.06 -9.57
C TRP A 448 -0.60 11.16 -10.53
N GLU A 449 -1.92 11.10 -10.42
CA GLU A 449 -2.79 10.35 -11.33
C GLU A 449 -2.87 11.04 -12.70
N GLU A 450 -3.01 12.37 -12.74
CA GLU A 450 -2.99 13.16 -13.98
C GLU A 450 -1.65 13.00 -14.72
N THR A 451 -0.53 13.07 -14.00
CA THR A 451 0.81 12.90 -14.59
C THR A 451 0.99 11.52 -15.24
N LEU A 452 0.26 10.51 -14.77
CA LEU A 452 0.40 9.13 -15.24
C LEU A 452 -0.59 8.76 -16.34
N LEU A 453 -1.80 9.32 -16.30
CA LEU A 453 -2.92 8.98 -17.19
C LEU A 453 -3.15 10.02 -18.29
N CYS A 454 -2.68 11.25 -18.12
CA CYS A 454 -2.91 12.34 -19.05
C CYS A 454 -1.56 12.76 -19.64
N SER A 455 -1.29 12.34 -20.88
CA SER A 455 -0.12 12.79 -21.64
C SER A 455 -0.51 13.99 -22.50
N SER A 456 0.31 15.04 -22.49
CA SER A 456 0.10 16.22 -23.35
C SER A 456 0.20 15.90 -24.85
N ALA A 457 0.80 14.77 -25.22
CA ALA A 457 0.88 14.29 -26.59
C ALA A 457 -0.50 13.90 -27.16
N ASP A 458 -1.45 13.50 -26.32
CA ASP A 458 -2.80 13.09 -26.75
C ASP A 458 -3.76 14.28 -26.90
N CYS A 459 -3.41 15.47 -26.36
CA CYS A 459 -4.27 16.66 -26.38
C CYS A 459 -4.22 17.46 -27.68
N ASN A 460 -3.04 17.58 -28.28
CA ASN A 460 -2.83 18.43 -29.43
C ASN A 460 -2.59 17.54 -30.65
N GLY A 461 -3.61 17.38 -31.49
CA GLY A 461 -3.48 16.82 -32.83
C GLY A 461 -2.65 17.70 -33.78
N GLY A 462 -1.53 18.26 -33.31
CA GLY A 462 -0.68 19.20 -34.03
C GLY A 462 0.61 19.52 -33.27
N ASP A 463 1.71 19.34 -33.97
CA ASP A 463 3.08 19.84 -33.73
C ASP A 463 3.69 19.63 -32.34
N SER A 464 4.46 18.56 -32.27
CA SER A 464 5.42 18.21 -31.22
C SER A 464 6.64 19.15 -31.20
N SER A 465 6.46 20.45 -30.97
CA SER A 465 7.60 21.39 -30.97
C SER A 465 7.60 22.46 -29.86
N SER A 466 6.75 22.34 -28.84
CA SER A 466 6.92 23.15 -27.62
C SER A 466 6.22 22.53 -26.41
N PHE A 467 6.83 21.50 -25.81
CA PHE A 467 6.40 21.04 -24.49
C PHE A 467 7.55 21.14 -23.49
N SER A 468 7.52 22.22 -22.72
CA SER A 468 8.23 22.36 -21.46
C SER A 468 7.99 21.12 -20.62
N GLN A 469 9.07 20.55 -20.07
CA GLN A 469 9.01 19.51 -19.05
C GLN A 469 8.08 19.95 -17.92
N THR A 470 6.80 19.61 -17.99
CA THR A 470 5.91 19.73 -16.84
C THR A 470 6.50 18.81 -15.79
N PHE A 471 6.87 19.41 -14.66
CA PHE A 471 7.38 18.80 -13.46
C PHE A 471 6.62 17.50 -13.17
N TRP A 472 7.22 16.35 -13.48
CA TRP A 472 6.60 15.04 -13.23
C TRP A 472 6.46 14.89 -11.72
N SER A 473 5.27 15.18 -11.21
CA SER A 473 4.98 15.01 -9.80
C SER A 473 4.88 13.52 -9.54
N ARG A 474 5.90 12.95 -8.89
CA ARG A 474 5.93 11.55 -8.46
C ARG A 474 5.92 11.48 -6.94
N PRO A 475 5.32 10.43 -6.35
CA PRO A 475 5.35 10.24 -4.91
C PRO A 475 6.79 10.05 -4.43
N SER A 476 7.16 10.76 -3.37
CA SER A 476 8.45 10.54 -2.71
C SER A 476 8.45 9.18 -2.01
N PHE A 477 9.35 8.28 -2.44
CA PHE A 477 9.53 6.96 -1.85
C PHE A 477 9.74 7.02 -0.33
N SER A 478 10.56 7.97 0.13
CA SER A 478 10.89 8.15 1.56
C SER A 478 9.67 8.49 2.41
N ILE A 479 8.76 9.33 1.90
CA ILE A 479 7.55 9.74 2.63
C ILE A 479 6.59 8.55 2.76
N TYR A 480 6.43 7.76 1.70
CA TYR A 480 5.63 6.53 1.75
C TYR A 480 6.19 5.51 2.74
N MET A 481 7.51 5.30 2.76
CA MET A 481 8.14 4.39 3.72
C MET A 481 8.08 4.89 5.17
N ALA A 482 8.15 6.21 5.37
CA ALA A 482 8.02 6.82 6.68
C ALA A 482 6.66 6.53 7.32
N LYS A 483 5.56 6.57 6.55
CA LYS A 483 4.21 6.22 7.04
C LYS A 483 4.19 4.86 7.74
N TYR A 484 4.63 3.80 7.06
CA TYR A 484 4.62 2.45 7.62
C TYR A 484 5.58 2.29 8.80
N PHE A 485 6.76 2.93 8.71
CA PHE A 485 7.72 2.96 9.81
C PHE A 485 7.10 3.58 11.08
N PHE A 486 6.48 4.76 10.97
CA PHE A 486 5.89 5.44 12.13
C PHE A 486 4.63 4.77 12.66
N ILE A 487 3.90 3.99 11.84
CA ILE A 487 2.83 3.10 12.32
C ILE A 487 3.43 1.98 13.20
N LEU A 488 4.51 1.34 12.78
CA LEU A 488 5.10 0.17 13.47
C LEU A 488 6.00 0.55 14.66
N VAL A 489 6.66 1.71 14.63
CA VAL A 489 7.58 2.16 15.69
C VAL A 489 6.86 2.38 17.02
N VAL A 490 5.57 2.65 16.99
CA VAL A 490 4.79 2.80 18.21
C VAL A 490 4.81 1.49 19.01
N GLY A 491 4.55 0.35 18.37
CA GLY A 491 4.61 -0.96 19.05
C GLY A 491 6.01 -1.33 19.54
N THR A 492 7.06 -0.90 18.83
CA THR A 492 8.45 -1.14 19.29
C THR A 492 8.76 -0.32 20.54
N THR A 493 8.41 0.97 20.56
CA THR A 493 8.64 1.86 21.71
C THR A 493 7.86 1.44 22.94
N THR A 494 6.65 0.89 22.78
CA THR A 494 5.83 0.40 23.89
C THR A 494 6.45 -0.80 24.58
N GLY A 495 7.01 -1.74 23.80
CA GLY A 495 7.72 -2.87 24.37
C GLY A 495 9.05 -2.48 25.00
N LEU A 496 9.85 -1.63 24.34
CA LEU A 496 11.11 -1.14 24.92
C LEU A 496 10.89 -0.39 26.25
N TRP A 497 9.83 0.40 26.38
CA TRP A 497 9.51 1.11 27.61
C TRP A 497 9.25 0.17 28.80
N ILE A 498 8.59 -0.96 28.57
CA ILE A 498 8.35 -2.00 29.59
C ILE A 498 9.62 -2.81 29.86
N ASN A 499 10.39 -3.12 28.82
CA ASN A 499 11.54 -4.02 28.88
C ASN A 499 12.73 -3.36 29.57
N LEU A 500 12.94 -2.07 29.36
CA LEU A 500 13.98 -1.26 30.01
C LEU A 500 13.67 -0.97 31.49
N ASN A 501 12.54 -1.44 32.02
CA ASN A 501 12.27 -1.34 33.45
C ASN A 501 13.10 -2.41 34.21
N GLY A 502 13.97 -2.01 35.15
CA GLY A 502 14.83 -2.95 35.89
C GLY A 502 14.06 -4.07 36.62
N LYS A 503 12.79 -3.82 36.98
CA LYS A 503 11.88 -4.85 37.51
C LYS A 503 11.53 -5.94 36.50
N THR A 504 11.47 -5.61 35.20
CA THR A 504 11.20 -6.57 34.11
C THR A 504 12.40 -7.49 33.93
N MET A 505 13.61 -6.92 33.84
CA MET A 505 14.83 -7.72 33.75
C MET A 505 15.01 -8.67 34.93
N HIS A 506 14.64 -8.26 36.14
CA HIS A 506 14.71 -9.13 37.32
C HIS A 506 13.71 -10.29 37.27
N THR A 507 12.45 -10.04 36.88
CA THR A 507 11.43 -11.09 36.69
C THR A 507 11.87 -12.11 35.64
N TRP A 508 12.42 -11.65 34.52
CA TRP A 508 12.91 -12.54 33.45
C TRP A 508 14.17 -13.30 33.87
N LYS A 509 15.11 -12.67 34.59
CA LYS A 509 16.27 -13.38 35.16
C LYS A 509 15.82 -14.51 36.09
N HIS A 510 14.87 -14.26 36.97
CA HIS A 510 14.34 -15.28 37.87
C HIS A 510 13.61 -16.40 37.11
N PHE A 511 12.84 -16.07 36.06
CA PHE A 511 12.18 -17.05 35.21
C PHE A 511 13.18 -17.91 34.44
N PHE A 512 14.17 -17.31 33.78
CA PHE A 512 15.22 -18.06 33.08
C PHE A 512 16.04 -18.92 34.05
N CYS A 513 16.37 -18.42 35.24
CA CYS A 513 17.03 -19.23 36.27
C CYS A 513 16.14 -20.41 36.74
N ARG A 514 14.82 -20.21 36.87
CA ARG A 514 13.89 -21.28 37.27
C ARG A 514 13.67 -22.31 36.17
N CYS A 515 13.56 -21.89 34.90
CA CYS A 515 13.48 -22.78 33.75
C CYS A 515 14.79 -23.54 33.53
N TYR A 516 15.94 -22.88 33.67
CA TYR A 516 17.25 -23.53 33.59
C TYR A 516 17.47 -24.51 34.75
N SER A 517 17.04 -24.17 35.97
CA SER A 517 17.07 -25.07 37.12
C SER A 517 16.08 -26.24 36.99
N HIS A 518 14.92 -26.03 36.38
CA HIS A 518 13.96 -27.11 36.10
C HIS A 518 14.51 -28.06 35.01
N HIS A 519 15.15 -27.52 33.98
CA HIS A 519 15.83 -28.30 32.94
C HIS A 519 17.06 -29.05 33.50
N SER A 520 17.85 -28.42 34.39
CA SER A 520 18.99 -29.08 35.05
C SER A 520 18.52 -30.18 36.02
N ASN A 521 17.41 -29.97 36.73
CA ASN A 521 16.85 -30.97 37.63
C ASN A 521 16.23 -32.15 36.86
N GLN A 522 15.57 -31.90 35.72
CA GLN A 522 15.10 -32.98 34.83
C GLN A 522 16.25 -33.77 34.21
N MET A 523 17.33 -33.11 33.73
CA MET A 523 18.53 -33.81 33.25
C MET A 523 19.25 -34.57 34.37
N SER A 524 19.32 -34.02 35.59
CA SER A 524 19.92 -34.70 36.74
C SER A 524 19.09 -35.91 37.19
N TYR A 525 17.76 -35.83 37.13
CA TYR A 525 16.85 -36.96 37.41
C TYR A 525 17.02 -38.08 36.37
N TYR A 526 17.12 -37.74 35.08
CA TYR A 526 17.43 -38.71 34.01
C TYR A 526 18.83 -39.31 34.13
N HIS A 527 19.83 -38.52 34.53
CA HIS A 527 21.21 -39.01 34.70
C HIS A 527 21.37 -39.89 35.97
N LYS A 528 20.56 -39.63 37.01
CA LYS A 528 20.51 -40.45 38.23
C LYS A 528 19.75 -41.75 37.99
N HIS A 529 18.64 -41.74 37.24
CA HIS A 529 17.94 -42.96 36.84
C HIS A 529 18.72 -43.84 35.85
N THR A 530 19.51 -43.27 34.94
CA THR A 530 20.40 -44.04 34.04
C THR A 530 21.62 -44.62 34.77
N LYS A 531 22.16 -43.95 35.81
CA LYS A 531 23.22 -44.54 36.66
C LYS A 531 22.70 -45.63 37.61
N ILE A 532 21.47 -45.49 38.11
CA ILE A 532 20.84 -46.50 38.98
C ILE A 532 20.48 -47.77 38.18
N ASN A 533 20.06 -47.65 36.92
CA ASN A 533 19.76 -48.82 36.08
C ASN A 533 21.01 -49.51 35.48
N GLY A 534 22.21 -48.94 35.64
CA GLY A 534 23.47 -49.49 35.14
C GLY A 534 24.30 -50.27 36.16
N SER A 535 23.81 -50.46 37.39
CA SER A 535 24.56 -51.16 38.43
C SER A 535 23.75 -52.23 39.16
N LYS A 536 24.04 -53.48 38.76
CA LYS A 536 23.93 -54.75 39.50
C LYS A 536 22.56 -55.40 39.66
N TYR A 537 22.39 -56.44 38.85
CA TYR A 537 21.75 -57.69 39.26
C TYR A 537 22.46 -58.26 40.51
N SER A 538 21.73 -58.35 41.63
CA SER A 538 21.85 -59.43 42.63
C SER A 538 20.76 -59.27 43.70
N LEU A 539 19.76 -60.16 43.69
CA LEU A 539 18.82 -60.46 44.80
C LEU A 539 19.54 -61.23 45.95
N PRO A 540 18.91 -61.50 47.12
CA PRO A 540 18.25 -60.60 48.08
C PRO A 540 18.67 -60.92 49.55
N SER A 541 18.35 -60.06 50.53
CA SER A 541 18.20 -60.53 51.93
C SER A 541 17.35 -59.60 52.79
N SER A 542 16.60 -60.24 53.67
CA SER A 542 15.54 -59.80 54.58
C SER A 542 15.90 -58.67 55.57
N LYS A 543 14.95 -57.79 55.90
CA LYS A 543 14.22 -57.75 57.20
C LYS A 543 13.48 -56.42 57.45
N GLN A 544 12.23 -56.59 57.89
CA GLN A 544 11.46 -55.87 58.92
C GLN A 544 11.10 -54.38 58.74
N VAL A 545 9.79 -54.19 58.59
CA VAL A 545 8.98 -53.01 58.92
C VAL A 545 8.80 -52.91 60.44
N PRO A 546 8.71 -51.70 61.00
CA PRO A 546 7.59 -51.43 61.90
C PRO A 546 6.83 -50.13 61.55
N LEU A 547 5.50 -50.26 61.56
CA LEU A 547 4.48 -49.21 61.62
C LEU A 547 4.42 -48.60 63.03
N ALA A 548 4.23 -47.28 63.12
CA ALA A 548 3.47 -46.52 64.15
C ALA A 548 3.87 -45.02 64.02
N HIS A 549 3.02 -43.99 64.12
CA HIS A 549 1.69 -43.82 64.69
C HIS A 549 0.99 -42.62 64.00
N VAL A 550 -0.31 -42.80 63.74
CA VAL A 550 -1.48 -41.87 63.64
C VAL A 550 -1.28 -40.45 63.14
#